data_AF-A0A3C0BKZ2-F1
#
_entry.id   AF-A0A3C0BKZ2-F1
#
_cell.length_a   1.000
_cell.length_b   1.000
_cell.length_c   1.000
_cell.angle_alpha   90.00
_cell.angle_beta   90.00
_cell.angle_gamma   90.00
#
_symmetry.space_group_name_H-M   'P 1'
#
loop_
_entity.id
_entity.type
_entity.pdbx_description
1 polymer ?
#
loop_
_entity_poly.entity_id
_entity_poly.type
_entity_poly.pdbx_seq_one_letter_code
_entity_poly.pdbx_strand_id
1 'polypeptide(L)' 'PDTGEQALEIAEDLIRSGAVDIIVVDSVAALTPQAEIEGDMGDSHMGLQARLMSQALRKLTAIIGKSNCILVFINQIRM' A
#
# COMPACT_ATOMS: atom_id res chain seq x y z
N PRO A 1 -2.79 9.56 -4.02
CA PRO A 1 -3.92 8.64 -3.72
C PRO A 1 -4.58 9.12 -2.44
N ASP A 2 -5.89 9.01 -2.37
CA ASP A 2 -6.72 9.51 -1.26
C ASP A 2 -6.78 8.50 -0.11
N THR A 3 -6.60 7.20 -0.38
CA THR A 3 -6.58 6.13 0.63
C THR A 3 -5.40 5.17 0.40
N GLY A 4 -5.04 4.43 1.45
CA GLY A 4 -4.03 3.37 1.37
C GLY A 4 -4.42 2.25 0.41
N GLU A 5 -5.70 1.87 0.37
CA GLU A 5 -6.24 0.92 -0.60
C GLU A 5 -6.02 1.41 -2.04
N GLN A 6 -6.42 2.65 -2.34
CA GLN A 6 -6.27 3.22 -3.68
C GLN A 6 -4.79 3.31 -4.09
N ALA A 7 -3.90 3.68 -3.16
CA ALA A 7 -2.46 3.72 -3.43
C ALA A 7 -1.92 2.35 -3.86
N LEU A 8 -2.35 1.28 -3.19
CA LEU A 8 -1.90 -0.08 -3.45
C LEU A 8 -2.54 -0.67 -4.71
N GLU A 9 -3.78 -0.30 -5.04
CA GLU A 9 -4.43 -0.62 -6.32
C GLU A 9 -3.73 0.06 -7.50
N ILE A 10 -3.37 1.34 -7.39
CA ILE A 10 -2.59 2.03 -8.43
C ILE A 10 -1.24 1.33 -8.63
N ALA A 11 -0.55 0.97 -7.55
CA ALA A 11 0.72 0.24 -7.65
C ALA A 11 0.53 -1.11 -8.38
N GLU A 12 -0.53 -1.84 -8.06
CA GLU A 12 -0.87 -3.09 -8.75
C GLU A 12 -1.09 -2.88 -10.25
N ASP A 13 -1.91 -1.90 -10.63
CA ASP A 13 -2.24 -1.63 -12.02
C ASP A 13 -0.99 -1.24 -12.82
N LEU A 14 -0.11 -0.43 -12.23
CA LEU A 14 1.18 -0.08 -12.83
C LEU A 14 2.07 -1.32 -13.03
N ILE A 15 2.16 -2.22 -12.04
CA ILE A 15 2.93 -3.47 -12.18
C ILE A 15 2.33 -4.35 -13.28
N ARG A 16 1.00 -4.48 -13.33
CA ARG A 16 0.29 -5.30 -14.34
C ARG A 16 0.43 -4.74 -15.74
N SER A 17 0.54 -3.43 -15.89
CA SER A 17 0.72 -2.79 -17.20
C SER A 17 2.04 -3.20 -17.87
N GLY A 18 3.05 -3.59 -17.09
CA GLY A 18 4.40 -3.87 -17.58
C GLY A 18 5.15 -2.63 -18.11
N ALA A 19 4.58 -1.43 -17.95
CA ALA A 19 5.16 -0.19 -18.45
C ALA A 19 6.14 0.49 -17.48
N VAL A 20 6.26 -0.04 -16.25
CA VAL A 20 7.07 0.56 -15.18
C VAL A 20 8.02 -0.47 -14.59
N ASP A 21 9.31 -0.14 -14.57
CA ASP A 21 10.35 -1.01 -14.02
C ASP A 21 10.54 -0.85 -12.51
N ILE A 22 10.27 0.35 -11.96
CA ILE A 22 10.44 0.64 -10.53
C ILE A 22 9.30 1.52 -10.02
N ILE A 23 8.69 1.12 -8.91
CA ILE A 23 7.69 1.89 -8.17
C ILE A 23 8.20 2.11 -6.74
N VAL A 24 8.14 3.35 -6.28
CA VAL A 24 8.46 3.73 -4.90
C VAL A 24 7.22 4.27 -4.22
N VAL A 25 6.86 3.69 -3.07
CA VAL A 25 5.77 4.15 -2.20
C VAL A 25 6.36 4.89 -1.01
N ASP A 26 6.21 6.21 -1.01
CA ASP A 26 6.66 7.12 0.04
C ASP A 26 5.45 7.77 0.74
N SER A 27 5.04 7.35 1.94
CA SER A 27 5.58 6.27 2.79
C SER A 27 4.48 5.34 3.28
N VAL A 28 4.84 4.15 3.76
CA VAL A 28 3.90 3.18 4.38
C VAL A 28 3.14 3.82 5.53
N ALA A 29 3.80 4.67 6.31
CA ALA A 29 3.17 5.39 7.41
C ALA A 29 2.02 6.31 6.97
N ALA A 30 2.00 6.74 5.70
CA ALA A 30 0.96 7.57 5.10
C ALA A 30 -0.12 6.75 4.35
N LEU A 31 -0.01 5.42 4.32
CA LEU A 31 -1.04 4.54 3.75
C LEU A 31 -2.18 4.39 4.76
N THR A 32 -2.99 5.44 4.89
CA THR A 32 -4.13 5.50 5.79
C THR A 32 -5.32 4.76 5.19
N PRO A 33 -5.87 3.73 5.84
CA PRO A 33 -7.05 3.01 5.36
C PRO A 33 -8.26 3.93 5.23
N GLN A 34 -9.10 3.69 4.23
CA GLN A 34 -10.33 4.49 4.02
C GLN A 34 -11.18 4.62 5.28
N ALA A 35 -11.39 3.53 6.02
CA ALA A 35 -12.20 3.57 7.24
C ALA A 35 -11.60 4.44 8.37
N GLU A 36 -10.28 4.65 8.37
CA GLU A 36 -9.64 5.58 9.30
C GLU A 36 -9.80 7.04 8.85
N ILE A 37 -9.85 7.30 7.53
CA ILE A 37 -10.09 8.63 6.96
C ILE A 37 -11.55 9.06 7.15
N GLU A 38 -12.48 8.13 7.01
CA GLU A 38 -13.92 8.36 7.18
C GLU A 38 -14.37 8.33 8.66
N GLY A 39 -13.56 7.76 9.54
CA GLY A 39 -13.82 7.68 10.98
C GLY A 39 -13.56 8.99 11.70
N ASP A 40 -14.01 9.05 12.96
CA ASP A 40 -13.79 10.23 13.80
C ASP A 40 -12.41 10.17 14.48
N MET A 41 -11.86 11.35 14.78
CA MET A 41 -10.60 11.44 15.53
C MET A 41 -10.79 10.87 16.95
N GLY A 42 -10.09 9.76 17.23
CA GLY A 42 -10.18 9.05 18.50
C GLY A 42 -10.85 7.68 18.40
N ASP A 43 -11.43 7.34 17.24
CA ASP A 43 -11.96 6.01 16.99
C ASP A 43 -10.86 4.96 16.96
N SER A 44 -11.14 3.81 17.57
CA SER A 44 -10.17 2.73 17.70
C SER A 44 -10.12 1.87 16.44
N HIS A 45 -9.16 2.16 15.57
CA HIS A 45 -8.89 1.41 14.33
C HIS A 45 -7.69 0.46 14.48
N MET A 46 -7.61 -0.26 15.60
CA MET A 46 -6.44 -1.08 15.94
C MET A 46 -6.07 -2.07 14.83
N GLY A 47 -4.85 -1.94 14.30
CA GLY A 47 -4.25 -2.88 13.35
C GLY A 47 -4.86 -2.83 11.93
N LEU A 48 -5.67 -1.83 11.60
CA LEU A 48 -6.30 -1.73 10.28
C LEU A 48 -5.25 -1.60 9.17
N GLN A 49 -4.27 -0.71 9.34
CA GLN A 49 -3.15 -0.56 8.40
C GLN A 49 -2.33 -1.86 8.25
N ALA A 50 -2.07 -2.59 9.34
CA ALA A 50 -1.33 -3.85 9.29
C ALA A 50 -2.09 -4.93 8.50
N ARG A 51 -3.42 -4.99 8.63
CA ARG A 51 -4.28 -5.89 7.86
C ARG A 51 -4.31 -5.51 6.38
N LEU A 52 -4.47 -4.22 6.07
CA LEU A 52 -4.39 -3.69 4.71
C LEU A 52 -3.08 -4.11 4.03
N MET A 53 -1.95 -3.82 4.67
CA MET A 53 -0.62 -4.18 4.15
C MET A 53 -0.46 -5.68 3.97
N SER A 54 -0.91 -6.50 4.92
CA SER A 54 -0.82 -7.96 4.82
C SER A 54 -1.62 -8.52 3.63
N GLN A 55 -2.80 -7.96 3.36
CA GLN A 55 -3.61 -8.35 2.21
C GLN A 55 -3.01 -7.87 0.90
N ALA A 56 -2.59 -6.60 0.83
CA ALA A 56 -2.00 -6.01 -0.36
C ALA A 56 -0.68 -6.69 -0.74
N LEU A 57 0.25 -6.90 0.20
CA LEU A 57 1.51 -7.55 -0.07
C LEU A 57 1.33 -8.99 -0.57
N ARG A 58 0.35 -9.72 -0.06
CA ARG A 58 0.02 -11.07 -0.56
C ARG A 58 -0.38 -11.03 -2.04
N LYS A 59 -1.20 -10.04 -2.43
CA LYS A 59 -1.64 -9.84 -3.82
C LYS A 59 -0.48 -9.37 -4.71
N LEU A 60 0.23 -8.33 -4.29
CA LEU A 60 1.32 -7.70 -5.04
C LEU A 60 2.50 -8.64 -5.26
N THR A 61 2.89 -9.45 -4.25
CA THR A 61 3.99 -10.41 -4.37
C THR A 61 3.77 -11.38 -5.53
N ALA A 62 2.54 -11.88 -5.70
CA ALA A 62 2.23 -12.84 -6.77
C ALA A 62 2.30 -12.23 -8.18
N ILE A 63 2.11 -10.91 -8.29
CA ILE A 63 2.10 -10.18 -9.55
C ILE A 63 3.52 -9.70 -9.88
N ILE A 64 4.22 -9.16 -8.88
CA ILE A 64 5.63 -8.75 -8.97
C ILE A 64 6.48 -9.91 -9.47
N GLY A 65 6.30 -11.12 -8.92
CA GLY A 65 7.05 -12.30 -9.34
C GLY A 65 6.83 -12.76 -10.79
N LYS A 66 5.84 -12.19 -11.49
CA LYS A 66 5.57 -12.42 -12.91
C LYS A 66 5.93 -11.21 -13.79
N SER A 67 6.45 -10.15 -13.18
CA SER A 67 6.82 -8.90 -13.83
C SER A 67 8.33 -8.64 -13.66
N ASN A 68 8.89 -7.71 -14.43
CA ASN A 68 10.23 -7.18 -14.18
C ASN A 68 10.21 -5.88 -13.35
N CYS A 69 9.12 -5.65 -12.59
CA CYS A 69 8.95 -4.44 -11.79
C CYS A 69 9.49 -4.62 -10.36
N ILE A 70 10.20 -3.62 -9.84
CA ILE A 70 10.64 -3.54 -8.45
C ILE A 70 9.70 -2.61 -7.68
N LEU A 71 9.16 -3.09 -6.56
CA LEU A 71 8.35 -2.28 -5.64
C LEU A 71 9.14 -1.99 -4.35
N VAL A 72 9.37 -0.70 -4.06
CA VAL A 72 10.08 -0.23 -2.87
C VAL A 72 9.11 0.51 -1.96
N PHE A 73 9.09 0.16 -0.67
CA PHE A 73 8.34 0.86 0.36
C PHE A 73 9.28 1.65 1.27
N ILE A 74 9.03 2.94 1.41
CA ILE A 74 9.67 3.76 2.44
C ILE A 74 8.81 3.68 3.69
N ASN A 75 9.41 3.41 4.85
CA ASN A 75 8.69 3.36 6.12
C ASN A 75 9.41 4.15 7.21
N GLN A 76 8.64 4.60 8.20
CA GLN A 76 9.13 5.34 9.35
C GLN A 76 9.45 4.39 10.51
N ILE A 77 10.49 4.71 11.27
CA ILE A 77 10.72 4.10 12.58
C ILE A 77 9.82 4.84 13.59
N ARG A 78 9.07 4.08 14.40
CA ARG A 78 8.33 4.60 15.54
C ARG A 78 9.18 4.37 16.81
N MET A 79 9.39 5.42 17.60
CA MET A 79 10.08 5.39 18.90
C MET A 79 9.06 5.38 20.04
#